data_AF-A0A0C5BQQ1-F1
#
_entry.id   AF-A0A0C5BQQ1-F1
#
_cell.length_a   1.000
_cell.length_b   1.000
_cell.length_c   1.000
_cell.angle_alpha   90.00
_cell.angle_beta   90.00
_cell.angle_gamma   90.00
#
_symmetry.space_group_name_H-M   'P 1'
#
loop_
_entity.id
_entity.type
_entity.pdbx_description
1 polymer ?
#
loop_
_entity_poly.entity_id
_entity_poly.type
_entity_poly.pdbx_seq_one_letter_code
_entity_poly.pdbx_strand_id
1 'polypeptide(L)'
;MTIFNASLTGRDQESTGFAWWAGNARLINLSGKLLGAHVAHAGLIVLWAGAMNLFEVSHFVPEKPMYEQGFILLPHLATLGYGVGPGGEVIDTYPYFVSGVIHLISSAVLGFGGIYHSLVGPDTLDESFPFFAYEWKDKNKISSILGIHLVLLGLGALLLWFKASTSGVYDTWAPGGGDVRVITNPTLKASVIFGYLLKSPFGGDGWIVSVDNMEDVIGGHIWIGVSLVIGGIFHILTKPFAWARRAFVWSGEAYLSYSLGAVSLMAFIATCMSWFNNTVYPSEFYGPTGPEASQAQAFTFLVRDQRLGTNVSSAQGPTGLGKYLMRSPTGEIVLGGETMRFWDLRAPWLEPLRSANGLDVRKLKTDIQPWQERRAAEYMTHAPLGSLNSVGGVATEVNAINYVSPRSWLACSHFCLGFFFFVAHLFHAGRARAAAAGFEKGIPRESEPVLFMPPLD
;
A
#
# COMPACT_ATOMS: atom_id res chain seq x y z
N MET A 1 13.91 -30.47 -43.65
CA MET A 1 14.49 -29.14 -43.34
C MET A 1 13.34 -28.30 -42.80
N THR A 2 13.17 -28.28 -41.48
CA THR A 2 12.01 -27.68 -40.80
C THR A 2 12.12 -26.15 -40.79
N ILE A 3 10.98 -25.49 -40.98
CA ILE A 3 10.77 -24.03 -41.07
C ILE A 3 11.13 -23.28 -39.75
N PHE A 4 11.63 -23.99 -38.73
CA PHE A 4 11.95 -23.47 -37.40
C PHE A 4 13.41 -23.04 -37.19
N ASN A 5 14.31 -23.23 -38.16
CA ASN A 5 15.71 -22.78 -38.06
C ASN A 5 15.92 -21.35 -38.60
N ALA A 6 15.01 -20.43 -38.28
CA ALA A 6 15.33 -19.02 -38.34
C ALA A 6 16.26 -18.71 -37.16
N SER A 7 17.52 -18.36 -37.46
CA SER A 7 18.57 -17.87 -36.54
C SER A 7 18.09 -17.58 -35.10
N LEU A 8 18.33 -18.51 -34.17
CA LEU A 8 18.07 -18.38 -32.73
C LEU A 8 18.94 -17.31 -32.04
N THR A 9 19.84 -16.66 -32.79
CA THR A 9 20.73 -15.59 -32.33
C THR A 9 19.98 -14.56 -31.50
N GLY A 10 20.43 -14.35 -30.25
CA GLY A 10 19.80 -13.45 -29.29
C GLY A 10 18.72 -14.07 -28.41
N ARG A 11 18.38 -15.36 -28.61
CA ARG A 11 17.33 -16.10 -27.86
C ARG A 11 17.80 -17.41 -27.24
N ASP A 12 19.08 -17.73 -27.34
CA ASP A 12 19.72 -18.90 -26.71
C ASP A 12 20.83 -18.48 -25.73
N GLN A 13 21.40 -19.43 -25.00
CA GLN A 13 22.42 -19.14 -24.00
C GLN A 13 23.78 -18.86 -24.65
N GLU A 14 24.10 -19.56 -25.72
CA GLU A 14 25.37 -19.49 -26.44
C GLU A 14 25.59 -18.09 -27.03
N SER A 15 24.55 -17.47 -27.58
CA SER A 15 24.61 -16.13 -28.17
C SER A 15 24.47 -14.99 -27.17
N THR A 16 23.86 -15.21 -26.01
CA THR A 16 23.54 -14.13 -25.05
C THR A 16 24.32 -14.19 -23.74
N GLY A 17 24.87 -15.35 -23.39
CA GLY A 17 25.48 -15.62 -22.09
C GLY A 17 24.47 -15.82 -20.94
N PHE A 18 23.16 -15.81 -21.21
CA PHE A 18 22.11 -16.00 -20.21
C PHE A 18 21.35 -17.30 -20.43
N ALA A 19 21.28 -18.15 -19.40
CA ALA A 19 20.44 -19.35 -19.39
C ALA A 19 18.94 -18.99 -19.47
N TRP A 20 18.10 -19.96 -19.83
CA TRP A 20 16.67 -19.74 -20.08
C TRP A 20 15.91 -19.17 -18.87
N TRP A 21 16.26 -19.56 -17.64
CA TRP A 21 15.65 -19.07 -16.40
C TRP A 21 16.01 -17.60 -16.08
N ALA A 22 17.04 -17.06 -16.74
CA ALA A 22 17.40 -15.64 -16.74
C ALA A 22 17.08 -14.98 -18.09
N GLY A 23 16.17 -15.56 -18.89
CA GLY A 23 15.94 -15.18 -20.28
C GLY A 23 15.57 -13.71 -20.49
N ASN A 24 14.88 -13.07 -19.54
CA ASN A 24 14.55 -11.65 -19.64
C ASN A 24 15.77 -10.73 -19.58
N ALA A 25 16.91 -11.17 -19.02
CA ALA A 25 18.15 -10.41 -19.06
C ALA A 25 18.69 -10.25 -20.49
N ARG A 26 18.24 -11.07 -21.44
CA ARG A 26 18.56 -10.93 -22.87
C ARG A 26 17.93 -9.66 -23.48
N LEU A 27 16.93 -9.08 -22.83
CA LEU A 27 16.22 -7.89 -23.30
C LEU A 27 16.88 -6.56 -22.92
N ILE A 28 17.96 -6.58 -22.12
CA ILE A 28 18.57 -5.36 -21.55
C ILE A 28 18.83 -4.29 -22.62
N ASN A 29 19.32 -4.69 -23.80
CA ASN A 29 19.64 -3.77 -24.90
C ASN A 29 18.66 -3.88 -26.09
N LEU A 30 17.50 -4.51 -25.90
CA LEU A 30 16.46 -4.63 -26.93
C LEU A 30 15.29 -3.72 -26.57
N SER A 31 15.47 -2.40 -26.75
CA SER A 31 14.55 -1.37 -26.24
C SER A 31 13.11 -1.53 -26.74
N GLY A 32 12.90 -2.00 -27.97
CA GLY A 32 11.56 -2.25 -28.51
C GLY A 32 10.88 -3.47 -27.89
N LYS A 33 11.63 -4.58 -27.76
CA LYS A 33 11.11 -5.79 -27.09
C LYS A 33 10.89 -5.57 -25.60
N LEU A 34 11.79 -4.85 -24.94
CA LEU A 34 11.67 -4.52 -23.53
C LEU A 34 10.49 -3.57 -23.28
N LEU A 35 10.23 -2.60 -24.17
CA LEU A 35 8.99 -1.82 -24.15
C LEU A 35 7.77 -2.73 -24.25
N GLY A 36 7.75 -3.66 -25.20
CA GLY A 36 6.67 -4.64 -25.35
C GLY A 36 6.41 -5.44 -24.08
N ALA A 37 7.46 -5.94 -23.43
CA ALA A 37 7.36 -6.65 -22.16
C ALA A 37 6.74 -5.78 -21.04
N HIS A 38 7.15 -4.52 -20.91
CA HIS A 38 6.59 -3.60 -19.91
C HIS A 38 5.12 -3.27 -20.19
N VAL A 39 4.75 -2.99 -21.45
CA VAL A 39 3.37 -2.66 -21.83
C VAL A 39 2.46 -3.88 -21.65
N ALA A 40 2.93 -5.09 -22.02
CA ALA A 40 2.19 -6.33 -21.78
C ALA A 40 2.00 -6.58 -20.28
N HIS A 41 3.03 -6.37 -19.46
CA HIS A 41 2.93 -6.50 -18.00
C HIS A 41 1.96 -5.49 -17.38
N ALA A 42 1.96 -4.23 -17.86
CA ALA A 42 0.94 -3.25 -17.47
C ALA A 42 -0.47 -3.72 -17.85
N GLY A 43 -0.62 -4.35 -19.03
CA GLY A 43 -1.85 -5.02 -19.44
C GLY A 43 -2.31 -6.10 -18.45
N LEU A 44 -1.39 -6.92 -17.92
CA LEU A 44 -1.73 -7.94 -16.91
C LEU A 44 -2.20 -7.34 -15.58
N ILE A 45 -1.58 -6.24 -15.12
CA ILE A 45 -2.01 -5.54 -13.90
C ILE A 45 -3.44 -5.00 -14.07
N VAL A 46 -3.69 -4.32 -15.19
CA VAL A 46 -4.99 -3.71 -15.51
C VAL A 46 -6.06 -4.79 -15.78
N LEU A 47 -5.67 -5.93 -16.37
CA LEU A 47 -6.54 -7.09 -16.55
C LEU A 47 -6.96 -7.65 -15.20
N TRP A 48 -6.01 -7.86 -14.28
CA TRP A 48 -6.32 -8.34 -12.93
C TRP A 48 -7.27 -7.37 -12.20
N ALA A 49 -7.01 -6.07 -12.26
CA ALA A 49 -7.88 -5.07 -11.63
C ALA A 49 -9.31 -5.13 -12.19
N GLY A 50 -9.48 -5.24 -13.51
CA GLY A 50 -10.80 -5.34 -14.14
C GLY A 50 -11.51 -6.66 -13.85
N ALA A 51 -10.82 -7.78 -14.03
CA ALA A 51 -11.38 -9.12 -13.84
C ALA A 51 -11.70 -9.39 -12.36
N MET A 52 -10.79 -9.06 -11.45
CA MET A 52 -11.00 -9.25 -10.01
C MET A 52 -12.12 -8.33 -9.51
N ASN A 53 -12.19 -7.07 -9.97
CA ASN A 53 -13.29 -6.18 -9.58
C ASN A 53 -14.65 -6.73 -10.06
N LEU A 54 -14.78 -7.14 -11.31
CA LEU A 54 -16.02 -7.76 -11.81
C LEU A 54 -16.35 -9.07 -11.07
N PHE A 55 -15.34 -9.84 -10.67
CA PHE A 55 -15.52 -11.01 -9.83
C PHE A 55 -16.11 -10.63 -8.47
N GLU A 56 -15.55 -9.63 -7.78
CA GLU A 56 -16.10 -9.13 -6.51
C GLU A 56 -17.53 -8.62 -6.68
N VAL A 57 -17.81 -7.80 -7.71
CA VAL A 57 -19.16 -7.33 -8.04
C VAL A 57 -20.13 -8.50 -8.23
N SER A 58 -19.72 -9.56 -8.92
CA SER A 58 -20.58 -10.73 -9.17
C SER A 58 -20.88 -11.58 -7.93
N HIS A 59 -20.04 -11.48 -6.89
CA HIS A 59 -20.21 -12.20 -5.62
C HIS A 59 -20.74 -11.30 -4.49
N PHE A 60 -20.93 -10.00 -4.76
CA PHE A 60 -21.31 -9.02 -3.75
C PHE A 60 -22.77 -9.22 -3.32
N VAL A 61 -22.95 -9.41 -2.02
CA VAL A 61 -24.25 -9.42 -1.33
C VAL A 61 -24.37 -8.10 -0.54
N PRO A 62 -25.23 -7.16 -0.96
CA PRO A 62 -25.31 -5.81 -0.38
C PRO A 62 -25.67 -5.76 1.10
N GLU A 63 -26.42 -6.75 1.60
CA GLU A 63 -26.87 -6.81 2.98
C GLU A 63 -25.77 -7.25 3.95
N LYS A 64 -24.61 -7.70 3.44
CA LYS A 64 -23.46 -8.12 4.22
C LYS A 64 -22.35 -7.07 4.20
N PRO A 65 -21.60 -6.89 5.30
CA PRO A 65 -20.40 -6.06 5.27
C PRO A 65 -19.40 -6.53 4.20
N MET A 66 -18.70 -5.60 3.54
CA MET A 66 -17.70 -5.96 2.51
C MET A 66 -16.59 -6.86 3.08
N TYR A 67 -16.18 -6.60 4.32
CA TYR A 67 -15.11 -7.34 4.97
C TYR A 67 -15.46 -8.79 5.32
N GLU A 68 -16.73 -9.18 5.34
CA GLU A 68 -17.15 -10.57 5.51
C GLU A 68 -17.12 -11.39 4.22
N GLN A 69 -16.88 -10.75 3.08
CA GLN A 69 -17.07 -11.35 1.75
C GLN A 69 -15.75 -11.57 1.00
N GLY A 70 -14.61 -11.28 1.66
CA GLY A 70 -13.28 -11.48 1.07
C GLY A 70 -12.90 -10.44 0.01
N PHE A 71 -13.53 -9.27 0.03
CA PHE A 71 -13.28 -8.21 -0.95
C PHE A 71 -12.12 -7.32 -0.55
N ILE A 72 -11.32 -6.95 -1.55
CA ILE A 72 -10.24 -5.97 -1.40
C ILE A 72 -10.36 -4.83 -2.42
N LEU A 73 -11.01 -5.00 -3.57
CA LEU A 73 -11.12 -3.93 -4.58
C LEU A 73 -12.35 -3.04 -4.37
N LEU A 74 -13.52 -3.61 -4.06
CA LEU A 74 -14.72 -2.83 -3.72
C LEU A 74 -14.48 -1.86 -2.56
N PRO A 75 -13.79 -2.27 -1.45
CA PRO A 75 -13.38 -1.33 -0.41
C PRO A 75 -12.57 -0.13 -0.91
N HIS A 76 -11.67 -0.29 -1.90
CA HIS A 76 -10.91 0.84 -2.44
C HIS A 76 -11.80 1.81 -3.20
N LEU A 77 -12.78 1.31 -3.97
CA LEU A 77 -13.73 2.15 -4.70
C LEU A 77 -14.69 2.86 -3.74
N ALA A 78 -15.15 2.17 -2.70
CA ALA A 78 -15.98 2.72 -1.63
C ALA A 78 -15.27 3.83 -0.86
N THR A 79 -13.98 3.68 -0.52
CA THR A 79 -13.17 4.75 0.10
C THR A 79 -13.12 6.01 -0.76
N LEU A 80 -13.10 5.87 -2.10
CA LEU A 80 -13.18 7.02 -3.02
C LEU A 80 -14.58 7.65 -3.09
N GLY A 81 -15.55 7.17 -2.30
CA GLY A 81 -16.92 7.66 -2.24
C GLY A 81 -17.80 7.18 -3.40
N TYR A 82 -17.41 6.12 -4.12
CA TYR A 82 -18.25 5.54 -5.16
C TYR A 82 -19.22 4.53 -4.58
N GLY A 83 -20.51 4.67 -4.90
CA GLY A 83 -21.53 3.67 -4.59
C GLY A 83 -21.93 3.55 -3.12
N VAL A 84 -21.39 4.41 -2.24
CA VAL A 84 -21.65 4.37 -0.79
C VAL A 84 -22.29 5.66 -0.27
N GLY A 85 -23.03 5.54 0.82
CA GLY A 85 -23.63 6.64 1.56
C GLY A 85 -23.32 6.59 3.07
N PRO A 86 -24.22 7.16 3.90
CA PRO A 86 -24.03 7.23 5.35
C PRO A 86 -23.77 5.85 5.98
N GLY A 87 -22.81 5.80 6.91
CA GLY A 87 -22.38 4.58 7.60
C GLY A 87 -21.63 3.57 6.71
N GLY A 88 -21.34 3.92 5.45
CA GLY A 88 -20.70 3.03 4.49
C GLY A 88 -21.68 2.07 3.80
N GLU A 89 -22.99 2.34 3.88
CA GLU A 89 -24.00 1.53 3.18
C GLU A 89 -23.82 1.63 1.66
N VAL A 90 -23.87 0.50 0.97
CA VAL A 90 -23.80 0.46 -0.50
C VAL A 90 -25.16 0.80 -1.08
N ILE A 91 -25.24 1.94 -1.76
CA ILE A 91 -26.46 2.49 -2.36
C ILE A 91 -26.53 2.27 -3.88
N ASP A 92 -25.39 2.06 -4.54
CA ASP A 92 -25.31 1.81 -5.98
C ASP A 92 -24.04 1.00 -6.33
N THR A 93 -24.21 -0.17 -6.95
CA THR A 93 -23.12 -1.03 -7.39
C THR A 93 -22.63 -0.73 -8.81
N TYR A 94 -23.35 0.11 -9.56
CA TYR A 94 -23.01 0.45 -10.94
C TYR A 94 -21.61 1.09 -11.09
N PRO A 95 -21.17 2.01 -10.21
CA PRO A 95 -19.80 2.55 -10.27
C PRO A 95 -18.71 1.47 -10.17
N TYR A 96 -18.95 0.40 -9.39
CA TYR A 96 -18.04 -0.72 -9.27
C TYR A 96 -17.95 -1.52 -10.57
N PHE A 97 -19.10 -1.82 -11.16
CA PHE A 97 -19.21 -2.46 -12.47
C PHE A 97 -18.50 -1.65 -13.57
N VAL A 98 -18.77 -0.34 -13.63
CA VAL A 98 -18.14 0.58 -14.60
C VAL A 98 -16.62 0.56 -14.47
N SER A 99 -16.09 0.66 -13.24
CA SER A 99 -14.65 0.56 -12.99
C SER A 99 -14.08 -0.76 -13.51
N GLY A 100 -14.75 -1.89 -13.24
CA GLY A 100 -14.32 -3.22 -13.67
C GLY A 100 -14.26 -3.35 -15.19
N VAL A 101 -15.31 -2.90 -15.89
CA VAL A 101 -15.38 -2.93 -17.36
C VAL A 101 -14.32 -2.03 -17.99
N ILE A 102 -14.13 -0.80 -17.50
CA ILE A 102 -13.14 0.13 -18.05
C ILE A 102 -11.73 -0.45 -17.94
N HIS A 103 -11.36 -1.03 -16.79
CA HIS A 103 -10.06 -1.68 -16.63
C HIS A 103 -9.95 -2.91 -17.55
N LEU A 104 -10.97 -3.76 -17.60
CA LEU A 104 -10.94 -4.95 -18.46
C LEU A 104 -10.73 -4.60 -19.94
N ILE A 105 -11.46 -3.62 -20.47
CA ILE A 105 -11.31 -3.18 -21.87
C ILE A 105 -9.95 -2.51 -22.11
N SER A 106 -9.49 -1.66 -21.18
CA SER A 106 -8.18 -1.00 -21.28
C SER A 106 -7.03 -2.03 -21.30
N SER A 107 -7.18 -3.14 -20.56
CA SER A 107 -6.19 -4.21 -20.53
C SER A 107 -5.97 -4.87 -21.90
N ALA A 108 -7.02 -4.96 -22.72
CA ALA A 108 -6.92 -5.52 -24.06
C ALA A 108 -6.10 -4.61 -24.99
N VAL A 109 -6.27 -3.29 -24.86
CA VAL A 109 -5.48 -2.29 -25.63
C VAL A 109 -4.00 -2.37 -25.24
N LEU A 110 -3.70 -2.43 -23.94
CA LEU A 110 -2.34 -2.60 -23.43
C LEU A 110 -1.74 -3.94 -23.86
N GLY A 111 -2.49 -5.04 -23.73
CA GLY A 111 -2.06 -6.36 -24.15
C GLY A 111 -1.73 -6.41 -25.64
N PHE A 112 -2.57 -5.81 -26.49
CA PHE A 112 -2.33 -5.69 -27.92
C PHE A 112 -1.03 -4.93 -28.22
N GLY A 113 -0.84 -3.74 -27.63
CA GLY A 113 0.38 -2.96 -27.80
C GLY A 113 1.63 -3.70 -27.30
N GLY A 114 1.52 -4.38 -26.16
CA GLY A 114 2.61 -5.18 -25.58
C GLY A 114 3.02 -6.37 -26.45
N ILE A 115 2.06 -7.11 -26.99
CA ILE A 115 2.31 -8.23 -27.92
C ILE A 115 2.94 -7.72 -29.22
N TYR A 116 2.38 -6.64 -29.79
CA TYR A 116 2.92 -6.02 -30.99
C TYR A 116 4.40 -5.64 -30.82
N HIS A 117 4.73 -4.88 -29.77
CA HIS A 117 6.12 -4.44 -29.54
C HIS A 117 7.06 -5.58 -29.16
N SER A 118 6.56 -6.66 -28.55
CA SER A 118 7.39 -7.81 -28.18
C SER A 118 7.75 -8.69 -29.39
N LEU A 119 6.81 -8.87 -30.32
CA LEU A 119 6.90 -9.90 -31.38
C LEU A 119 7.03 -9.35 -32.80
N VAL A 120 6.42 -8.21 -33.11
CA VAL A 120 6.26 -7.69 -34.49
C VAL A 120 7.01 -6.39 -34.70
N GLY A 121 6.97 -5.48 -33.73
CA GLY A 121 7.67 -4.20 -33.78
C GLY A 121 9.19 -4.35 -33.85
N PRO A 122 9.92 -3.25 -34.08
CA PRO A 122 11.37 -3.28 -34.19
C PRO A 122 12.01 -3.71 -32.86
N ASP A 123 13.10 -4.48 -32.94
CA ASP A 123 13.78 -5.01 -31.76
C ASP A 123 14.43 -3.90 -30.91
N THR A 124 14.93 -2.86 -31.57
CA THR A 124 15.48 -1.63 -30.98
C THR A 124 14.76 -0.40 -31.54
N LEU A 125 14.66 0.66 -30.76
CA LEU A 125 13.99 1.91 -31.15
C LEU A 125 14.95 2.95 -31.73
N ASP A 126 16.26 2.67 -31.69
CA ASP A 126 17.32 3.67 -31.85
C ASP A 126 17.43 4.22 -33.28
N GLU A 127 17.20 3.37 -34.28
CA GLU A 127 17.34 3.75 -35.70
C GLU A 127 16.10 4.45 -36.25
N SER A 128 14.91 4.03 -35.81
CA SER A 128 13.64 4.46 -36.41
C SER A 128 13.01 5.64 -35.67
N PHE A 129 13.26 5.80 -34.37
CA PHE A 129 12.55 6.78 -33.55
C PHE A 129 13.47 7.43 -32.48
N PRO A 130 14.24 8.49 -32.84
CA PRO A 130 15.19 9.13 -31.94
C PRO A 130 14.59 9.65 -30.62
N PHE A 131 13.30 10.01 -30.61
CA PHE A 131 12.62 10.42 -29.39
C PHE A 131 12.34 9.24 -28.44
N PHE A 132 12.19 8.01 -28.92
CA PHE A 132 11.94 6.83 -28.08
C PHE A 132 13.19 5.98 -27.86
N ALA A 133 14.24 6.19 -28.67
CA ALA A 133 15.59 5.66 -28.48
C ALA A 133 16.16 6.00 -27.11
N TYR A 134 16.86 5.05 -26.49
CA TYR A 134 17.61 5.30 -25.25
C TYR A 134 18.73 4.29 -25.03
N GLU A 135 19.82 4.77 -24.45
CA GLU A 135 20.86 3.93 -23.86
C GLU A 135 20.84 4.07 -22.34
N TRP A 136 20.99 2.96 -21.61
CA TRP A 136 21.03 3.00 -20.14
C TRP A 136 22.15 3.89 -19.58
N LYS A 137 23.21 4.12 -20.35
CA LYS A 137 24.34 4.98 -19.93
C LYS A 137 24.12 6.47 -20.24
N ASP A 138 23.14 6.80 -21.09
CA ASP A 138 22.74 8.18 -21.34
C ASP A 138 21.93 8.71 -20.15
N LYS A 139 22.66 9.32 -19.23
CA LYS A 139 22.13 9.87 -17.99
C LYS A 139 21.12 10.99 -18.23
N ASN A 140 21.22 11.71 -19.35
CA ASN A 140 20.29 12.78 -19.68
C ASN A 140 18.96 12.16 -20.14
N LYS A 141 19.02 11.20 -21.06
CA LYS A 141 17.83 10.51 -21.55
C LYS A 141 17.07 9.79 -20.43
N ILE A 142 17.78 9.08 -19.56
CA ILE A 142 17.17 8.41 -18.39
C ILE A 142 16.54 9.42 -17.42
N SER A 143 17.18 10.57 -17.19
CA SER A 143 16.60 11.66 -16.38
C SER A 143 15.35 12.25 -17.03
N SER A 144 15.34 12.44 -18.36
CA SER A 144 14.15 12.93 -19.06
C SER A 144 12.98 11.96 -19.00
N ILE A 145 13.22 10.65 -19.17
CA ILE A 145 12.18 9.61 -19.04
C ILE A 145 11.62 9.59 -17.60
N LEU A 146 12.50 9.62 -16.59
CA LEU A 146 12.10 9.77 -15.20
C LEU A 146 11.23 11.02 -15.00
N GLY A 147 11.66 12.16 -15.55
CA GLY A 147 10.95 13.42 -15.39
C GLY A 147 9.54 13.39 -16.00
N ILE A 148 9.37 12.77 -17.17
CA ILE A 148 8.04 12.55 -17.78
C ILE A 148 7.16 11.69 -16.85
N HIS A 149 7.69 10.58 -16.33
CA HIS A 149 6.93 9.74 -15.41
C HIS A 149 6.57 10.45 -14.10
N LEU A 150 7.46 11.29 -13.56
CA LEU A 150 7.17 12.10 -12.38
C LEU A 150 6.03 13.09 -12.65
N VAL A 151 5.99 13.74 -13.81
CA VAL A 151 4.85 14.61 -14.19
C VAL A 151 3.56 13.80 -14.24
N LEU A 152 3.56 12.61 -14.87
CA LEU A 152 2.38 11.76 -14.95
C LEU A 152 1.90 11.29 -13.56
N LEU A 153 2.81 10.90 -12.68
CA LEU A 153 2.50 10.55 -11.29
C LEU A 153 1.95 11.75 -10.51
N GLY A 154 2.52 12.95 -10.73
CA GLY A 154 2.04 14.19 -10.13
C GLY A 154 0.61 14.52 -10.55
N LEU A 155 0.29 14.37 -11.83
CA LEU A 155 -1.08 14.50 -12.33
C LEU A 155 -2.01 13.44 -11.73
N GLY A 156 -1.54 12.19 -11.59
CA GLY A 156 -2.28 11.12 -10.91
C GLY A 156 -2.64 11.45 -9.46
N ALA A 157 -1.69 12.00 -8.69
CA ALA A 157 -1.96 12.45 -7.32
C ALA A 157 -3.00 13.59 -7.27
N LEU A 158 -2.95 14.52 -8.23
CA LEU A 158 -3.90 15.63 -8.34
C LEU A 158 -5.30 15.17 -8.78
N LEU A 159 -5.45 14.02 -9.46
CA LEU A 159 -6.76 13.44 -9.75
C LEU A 159 -7.51 13.05 -8.47
N LEU A 160 -6.81 12.58 -7.42
CA LEU A 160 -7.43 12.30 -6.12
C LEU A 160 -7.95 13.59 -5.48
N TRP A 161 -7.17 14.67 -5.52
CA TRP A 161 -7.62 15.98 -5.06
C TRP A 161 -8.85 16.45 -5.84
N PHE A 162 -8.81 16.35 -7.17
CA PHE A 162 -9.95 16.71 -8.02
C PHE A 162 -11.21 15.90 -7.68
N LYS A 163 -11.10 14.58 -7.46
CA LYS A 163 -12.20 13.73 -7.00
C LYS A 163 -12.77 14.22 -5.66
N ALA A 164 -11.90 14.40 -4.66
CA ALA A 164 -12.29 14.78 -3.31
C ALA A 164 -12.96 16.17 -3.24
N SER A 165 -12.51 17.13 -4.07
CA SER A 165 -13.08 18.49 -4.08
C SER A 165 -14.33 18.63 -4.94
N THR A 166 -14.67 17.67 -5.81
CA THR A 166 -15.85 17.74 -6.69
C THR A 166 -17.00 16.85 -6.25
N SER A 167 -16.70 15.60 -5.90
CA SER A 167 -17.69 14.57 -5.55
C SER A 167 -17.39 13.88 -4.22
N GLY A 168 -16.36 14.33 -3.51
CA GLY A 168 -16.00 13.84 -2.18
C GLY A 168 -15.28 12.50 -2.16
N VAL A 169 -14.94 12.09 -0.95
CA VAL A 169 -14.40 10.78 -0.58
C VAL A 169 -15.12 10.31 0.69
N TYR A 170 -15.09 9.02 0.98
CA TYR A 170 -15.69 8.52 2.22
C TYR A 170 -14.85 8.97 3.43
N ASP A 171 -15.49 9.61 4.39
CA ASP A 171 -14.89 10.09 5.62
C ASP A 171 -15.55 9.40 6.82
N THR A 172 -14.88 8.41 7.41
CA THR A 172 -15.37 7.72 8.63
C THR A 172 -15.50 8.67 9.83
N TRP A 173 -14.82 9.81 9.80
CA TRP A 173 -14.80 10.82 10.86
C TRP A 173 -15.82 11.94 10.65
N ALA A 174 -16.68 11.83 9.63
CA ALA A 174 -17.72 12.83 9.39
C ALA A 174 -18.62 13.02 10.64
N PRO A 175 -18.97 14.27 11.00
CA PRO A 175 -19.82 14.54 12.16
C PRO A 175 -21.19 13.86 12.03
N GLY A 176 -21.56 13.05 13.02
CA GLY A 176 -22.82 12.29 13.02
C GLY A 176 -22.70 10.85 12.51
N GLY A 177 -21.53 10.45 12.03
CA GLY A 177 -21.25 9.12 11.49
C GLY A 177 -20.58 9.22 10.12
N GLY A 178 -19.84 8.19 9.72
CA GLY A 178 -19.10 8.20 8.46
C GLY A 178 -20.00 8.44 7.25
N ASP A 179 -19.55 9.24 6.29
CA ASP A 179 -20.31 9.55 5.07
C ASP A 179 -19.37 10.04 3.95
N VAL A 180 -19.87 10.09 2.72
CA VAL A 180 -19.15 10.72 1.61
C VAL A 180 -19.17 12.24 1.79
N ARG A 181 -17.98 12.84 1.84
CA ARG A 181 -17.81 14.27 2.10
C ARG A 181 -16.92 14.93 1.08
N VAL A 182 -17.36 16.08 0.57
CA VAL A 182 -16.55 16.98 -0.25
C VAL A 182 -15.50 17.67 0.62
N ILE A 183 -14.23 17.60 0.20
CA ILE A 183 -13.12 18.23 0.92
C ILE A 183 -12.88 19.62 0.34
N THR A 184 -13.42 20.63 1.01
CA THR A 184 -13.35 22.04 0.59
C THR A 184 -12.13 22.78 1.13
N ASN A 185 -11.57 22.33 2.27
CA ASN A 185 -10.49 23.01 2.98
C ASN A 185 -9.30 22.06 3.21
N PRO A 186 -8.62 21.56 2.16
CA PRO A 186 -7.48 20.67 2.33
C PRO A 186 -6.34 21.38 3.07
N THR A 187 -5.59 20.64 3.90
CA THR A 187 -4.49 21.21 4.69
C THR A 187 -3.30 21.54 3.79
N LEU A 188 -3.09 22.82 3.50
CA LEU A 188 -1.92 23.29 2.74
C LEU A 188 -0.75 23.74 3.62
N LYS A 189 -0.95 23.80 4.94
CA LYS A 189 0.07 24.23 5.88
C LYS A 189 1.24 23.24 5.90
N ALA A 190 2.37 23.64 5.33
CA ALA A 190 3.58 22.82 5.19
C ALA A 190 4.04 22.18 6.50
N SER A 191 3.97 22.91 7.63
CA SER A 191 4.40 22.39 8.93
C SER A 191 3.57 21.21 9.42
N VAL A 192 2.30 21.08 8.98
CA VAL A 192 1.46 19.92 9.30
C VAL A 192 1.83 18.76 8.38
N ILE A 193 1.78 18.98 7.06
CA ILE A 193 2.04 17.95 6.05
C ILE A 193 3.43 17.33 6.18
N PHE A 194 4.48 18.16 6.22
CA PHE A 194 5.85 17.67 6.42
C PHE A 194 6.13 17.29 7.87
N GLY A 195 5.29 17.74 8.82
CA GLY A 195 5.35 17.31 10.22
C GLY A 195 5.15 15.81 10.35
N TYR A 196 4.20 15.21 9.61
CA TYR A 196 4.00 13.75 9.59
C TYR A 196 5.27 12.98 9.20
N LEU A 197 6.07 13.50 8.26
CA LEU A 197 7.31 12.84 7.82
C LEU A 197 8.39 12.76 8.91
N LEU A 198 8.31 13.63 9.92
CA LEU A 198 9.27 13.74 11.01
C LEU A 198 8.79 13.08 12.31
N LYS A 199 7.54 12.59 12.34
CA LYS A 199 7.01 11.86 13.50
C LYS A 199 7.75 10.53 13.70
N SER A 200 7.86 10.11 14.95
CA SER A 200 8.40 8.79 15.30
C SER A 200 7.54 7.66 14.70
N PRO A 201 8.13 6.56 14.22
CA PRO A 201 7.37 5.40 13.76
C PRO A 201 6.87 4.50 14.91
N PHE A 202 7.20 4.81 16.17
CA PHE A 202 6.80 4.02 17.34
C PHE A 202 5.36 4.35 17.81
N GLY A 203 4.88 3.59 18.80
CA GLY A 203 3.56 3.77 19.42
C GLY A 203 3.30 5.20 19.90
N GLY A 204 2.05 5.63 19.88
CA GLY A 204 1.62 7.01 20.12
C GLY A 204 1.81 7.99 18.95
N ASP A 205 2.88 7.83 18.15
CA ASP A 205 3.20 8.76 17.05
C ASP A 205 2.86 8.23 15.66
N GLY A 206 3.32 7.02 15.30
CA GLY A 206 2.91 6.30 14.09
C GLY A 206 3.31 6.89 12.73
N TRP A 207 4.32 7.76 12.65
CA TRP A 207 4.81 8.37 11.39
C TRP A 207 3.65 8.86 10.48
N ILE A 208 3.70 8.63 9.16
CA ILE A 208 2.61 8.95 8.22
C ILE A 208 1.37 8.05 8.37
N VAL A 209 1.50 6.90 9.05
CA VAL A 209 0.36 5.98 9.30
C VAL A 209 -0.65 6.61 10.25
N SER A 210 -0.23 7.61 11.01
CA SER A 210 -1.07 8.36 11.95
C SER A 210 -1.98 9.42 11.34
N VAL A 211 -1.99 9.61 10.01
CA VAL A 211 -2.89 10.58 9.37
C VAL A 211 -4.35 10.22 9.68
N ASP A 212 -5.07 11.14 10.30
CA ASP A 212 -6.36 10.85 10.95
C ASP A 212 -7.55 11.61 10.36
N ASN A 213 -7.35 12.49 9.37
CA ASN A 213 -8.41 13.25 8.73
C ASN A 213 -8.20 13.39 7.21
N MET A 214 -9.29 13.59 6.47
CA MET A 214 -9.25 13.70 4.99
C MET A 214 -8.61 15.00 4.49
N GLU A 215 -8.69 16.09 5.24
CA GLU A 215 -8.06 17.37 4.89
C GLU A 215 -6.55 17.23 4.73
N ASP A 216 -5.89 16.52 5.64
CA ASP A 216 -4.46 16.24 5.61
C ASP A 216 -4.10 15.24 4.50
N VAL A 217 -4.91 14.21 4.29
CA VAL A 217 -4.72 13.25 3.18
C VAL A 217 -4.74 13.99 1.84
N ILE A 218 -5.78 14.77 1.58
CA ILE A 218 -5.94 15.49 0.32
C ILE A 218 -4.90 16.61 0.20
N GLY A 219 -4.64 17.37 1.28
CA GLY A 219 -3.58 18.37 1.32
C GLY A 219 -2.19 17.81 1.01
N GLY A 220 -1.87 16.63 1.57
CA GLY A 220 -0.65 15.89 1.27
C GLY A 220 -0.55 15.50 -0.21
N HIS A 221 -1.63 15.02 -0.82
CA HIS A 221 -1.64 14.70 -2.26
C HIS A 221 -1.46 15.93 -3.16
N ILE A 222 -1.95 17.10 -2.74
CA ILE A 222 -1.64 18.37 -3.45
C ILE A 222 -0.14 18.65 -3.39
N TRP A 223 0.48 18.58 -2.20
CA TRP A 223 1.92 18.78 -2.03
C TRP A 223 2.75 17.79 -2.84
N ILE A 224 2.39 16.50 -2.82
CA ILE A 224 3.05 15.46 -3.61
C ILE A 224 2.85 15.70 -5.11
N GLY A 225 1.63 15.98 -5.55
CA GLY A 225 1.30 16.23 -6.95
C GLY A 225 2.10 17.39 -7.54
N VAL A 226 2.13 18.54 -6.85
CA VAL A 226 2.89 19.72 -7.27
C VAL A 226 4.40 19.44 -7.23
N SER A 227 4.90 18.82 -6.16
CA SER A 227 6.33 18.48 -6.03
C SER A 227 6.81 17.54 -7.13
N LEU A 228 5.99 16.54 -7.50
CA LEU A 228 6.30 15.59 -8.56
C LEU A 228 6.32 16.26 -9.94
N VAL A 229 5.38 17.18 -10.22
CA VAL A 229 5.39 17.93 -11.49
C VAL A 229 6.62 18.84 -11.58
N ILE A 230 6.93 19.58 -10.52
CA ILE A 230 8.11 20.46 -10.48
C ILE A 230 9.40 19.64 -10.61
N GLY A 231 9.52 18.54 -9.84
CA GLY A 231 10.66 17.63 -9.91
C GLY A 231 10.79 16.97 -11.29
N GLY A 232 9.66 16.64 -11.92
CA GLY A 232 9.63 16.08 -13.26
C GLY A 232 10.14 17.05 -14.32
N ILE A 233 9.68 18.30 -14.29
CA ILE A 233 10.19 19.39 -15.16
C ILE A 233 11.68 19.60 -14.90
N PHE A 234 12.11 19.64 -13.64
CA PHE A 234 13.52 19.75 -13.28
C PHE A 234 14.35 18.62 -13.91
N HIS A 235 13.91 17.37 -13.82
CA HIS A 235 14.62 16.21 -14.38
C HIS A 235 14.64 16.17 -15.91
N ILE A 236 13.64 16.77 -16.58
CA ILE A 236 13.62 16.95 -18.03
C ILE A 236 14.63 18.01 -18.47
N LEU A 237 14.70 19.13 -17.73
CA LEU A 237 15.51 20.30 -18.11
C LEU A 237 16.96 20.24 -17.63
N THR A 238 17.30 19.29 -16.75
CA THR A 238 18.63 19.18 -16.15
C THR A 238 19.26 17.82 -16.39
N LYS A 239 20.58 17.76 -16.17
CA LYS A 239 21.39 16.54 -16.22
C LYS A 239 21.98 16.25 -14.84
N PRO A 240 22.20 14.97 -14.49
CA PRO A 240 22.77 14.62 -13.18
C PRO A 240 24.08 15.34 -12.89
N PHE A 241 24.14 15.99 -11.72
CA PHE A 241 25.31 16.73 -11.27
C PHE A 241 26.53 15.82 -11.06
N ALA A 242 27.72 16.43 -10.99
CA ALA A 242 28.98 15.70 -10.89
C ALA A 242 29.05 14.76 -9.67
N TRP A 243 28.52 15.18 -8.52
CA TRP A 243 28.49 14.34 -7.32
C TRP A 243 27.57 13.12 -7.50
N ALA A 244 26.39 13.29 -8.10
CA ALA A 244 25.46 12.19 -8.35
C ALA A 244 26.06 11.17 -9.33
N ARG A 245 26.74 11.66 -10.39
CA ARG A 245 27.43 10.79 -11.35
C ARG A 245 28.51 9.92 -10.70
N ARG A 246 29.14 10.38 -9.62
CA ARG A 246 30.16 9.62 -8.87
C ARG A 246 29.56 8.67 -7.82
N ALA A 247 28.36 8.96 -7.33
CA ALA A 247 27.73 8.18 -6.27
C ALA A 247 27.00 6.92 -6.79
N PHE A 248 26.41 6.99 -7.99
CA PHE A 248 25.56 5.93 -8.53
C PHE A 248 26.24 5.09 -9.63
N VAL A 249 25.75 3.86 -9.79
CA VAL A 249 26.04 3.00 -10.95
C VAL A 249 25.01 3.31 -12.03
N TRP A 250 25.47 3.48 -13.27
CA TRP A 250 24.62 3.91 -14.40
C TRP A 250 24.42 2.75 -15.39
N SER A 251 23.48 1.87 -15.07
CA SER A 251 23.08 0.73 -15.90
C SER A 251 21.61 0.38 -15.66
N GLY A 252 20.97 -0.30 -16.62
CA GLY A 252 19.57 -0.71 -16.50
C GLY A 252 19.30 -1.57 -15.26
N GLU A 253 20.21 -2.49 -14.93
CA GLU A 253 20.09 -3.32 -13.73
C GLU A 253 20.25 -2.52 -12.44
N ALA A 254 21.13 -1.51 -12.42
CA ALA A 254 21.24 -0.61 -11.26
C ALA A 254 19.94 0.16 -11.04
N TYR A 255 19.34 0.70 -12.11
CA TYR A 255 18.06 1.42 -12.01
C TYR A 255 16.92 0.52 -11.53
N LEU A 256 16.84 -0.71 -12.07
CA LEU A 256 15.92 -1.73 -11.56
C LEU A 256 16.14 -1.94 -10.06
N SER A 257 17.39 -2.10 -9.60
CA SER A 257 17.69 -2.30 -8.18
C SER A 257 17.22 -1.15 -7.29
N TYR A 258 17.35 0.11 -7.75
CA TYR A 258 16.89 1.28 -7.00
C TYR A 258 15.38 1.29 -6.86
N SER A 259 14.66 0.99 -7.94
CA SER A 259 13.20 0.86 -7.92
C SER A 259 12.74 -0.30 -7.05
N LEU A 260 13.42 -1.46 -7.07
CA LEU A 260 13.10 -2.60 -6.20
C LEU A 260 13.21 -2.23 -4.71
N GLY A 261 14.25 -1.47 -4.33
CA GLY A 261 14.40 -0.96 -2.97
C GLY A 261 13.28 0.00 -2.57
N ALA A 262 12.89 0.91 -3.46
CA ALA A 262 11.77 1.82 -3.22
C ALA A 262 10.42 1.09 -3.11
N VAL A 263 10.14 0.13 -4.00
CA VAL A 263 8.90 -0.68 -3.96
C VAL A 263 8.82 -1.55 -2.71
N SER A 264 9.96 -2.11 -2.26
CA SER A 264 10.03 -2.83 -0.99
C SER A 264 9.61 -1.94 0.19
N LEU A 265 10.16 -0.73 0.28
CA LEU A 265 9.79 0.23 1.32
C LEU A 265 8.30 0.58 1.24
N MET A 266 7.78 0.89 0.05
CA MET A 266 6.36 1.18 -0.15
C MET A 266 5.45 0.03 0.31
N ALA A 267 5.84 -1.23 0.07
CA ALA A 267 5.07 -2.40 0.49
C ALA A 267 5.05 -2.58 2.02
N PHE A 268 6.15 -2.33 2.71
CA PHE A 268 6.17 -2.32 4.18
C PHE A 268 5.33 -1.16 4.77
N ILE A 269 5.34 0.01 4.12
CA ILE A 269 4.47 1.13 4.50
C ILE A 269 3.00 0.76 4.32
N ALA A 270 2.63 0.18 3.17
CA ALA A 270 1.28 -0.28 2.88
C ALA A 270 0.80 -1.32 3.90
N THR A 271 1.68 -2.25 4.29
CA THR A 271 1.41 -3.24 5.34
C THR A 271 0.96 -2.58 6.64
N CYS A 272 1.75 -1.62 7.14
CA CYS A 272 1.42 -0.88 8.37
C CYS A 272 0.18 -0.01 8.20
N MET A 273 0.00 0.62 7.04
CA MET A 273 -1.15 1.48 6.77
C MET A 273 -2.46 0.69 6.80
N SER A 274 -2.54 -0.46 6.12
CA SER A 274 -3.73 -1.31 6.13
C SER A 274 -4.00 -1.95 7.51
N TRP A 275 -2.96 -2.14 8.31
CA TRP A 275 -3.07 -2.78 9.62
C TRP A 275 -3.54 -1.82 10.73
N PHE A 276 -3.08 -0.57 10.71
CA PHE A 276 -3.31 0.39 11.80
C PHE A 276 -4.24 1.55 11.46
N ASN A 277 -4.22 2.05 10.22
CA ASN A 277 -4.98 3.23 9.87
C ASN A 277 -6.45 2.86 9.61
N ASN A 278 -7.38 3.59 10.23
CA ASN A 278 -8.82 3.46 10.00
C ASN A 278 -9.42 4.67 9.28
N THR A 279 -8.60 5.62 8.82
CA THR A 279 -9.01 6.82 8.10
C THR A 279 -9.05 6.58 6.59
N VAL A 280 -7.92 6.19 5.98
CA VAL A 280 -7.85 5.84 4.53
C VAL A 280 -8.16 4.36 4.27
N TYR A 281 -8.25 3.55 5.33
CA TYR A 281 -8.84 2.21 5.32
C TYR A 281 -10.02 2.18 6.29
N PRO A 282 -11.19 2.74 5.94
CA PRO A 282 -12.35 2.79 6.82
C PRO A 282 -12.76 1.39 7.30
N SER A 283 -12.97 1.23 8.61
CA SER A 283 -13.31 -0.06 9.19
C SER A 283 -14.70 -0.57 8.75
N GLU A 284 -15.55 0.30 8.22
CA GLU A 284 -16.81 -0.03 7.56
C GLU A 284 -16.60 -0.94 6.33
N PHE A 285 -15.49 -0.76 5.60
CA PHE A 285 -15.20 -1.54 4.39
C PHE A 285 -14.19 -2.65 4.64
N TYR A 286 -13.18 -2.39 5.47
CA TYR A 286 -12.05 -3.30 5.70
C TYR A 286 -12.17 -4.14 6.98
N GLY A 287 -13.20 -3.89 7.79
CA GLY A 287 -13.34 -4.46 9.13
C GLY A 287 -12.46 -3.73 10.16
N PRO A 288 -12.59 -4.06 11.46
CA PRO A 288 -11.80 -3.40 12.50
C PRO A 288 -10.32 -3.72 12.38
N THR A 289 -9.47 -2.77 12.79
CA THR A 289 -8.05 -3.08 13.03
C THR A 289 -7.90 -4.03 14.24
N GLY A 290 -6.73 -4.65 14.39
CA GLY A 290 -6.43 -5.45 15.59
C GLY A 290 -6.59 -4.66 16.90
N PRO A 291 -5.97 -3.46 17.02
CA PRO A 291 -6.19 -2.56 18.13
C PRO A 291 -7.67 -2.20 18.36
N GLU A 292 -8.42 -1.96 17.28
CA GLU A 292 -9.84 -1.59 17.33
C GLU A 292 -10.72 -2.70 17.88
N ALA A 293 -10.55 -3.93 17.39
CA ALA A 293 -11.30 -5.10 17.88
C ALA A 293 -11.02 -5.40 19.36
N SER A 294 -9.76 -5.24 19.79
CA SER A 294 -9.36 -5.43 21.20
C SER A 294 -9.99 -4.39 22.12
N GLN A 295 -9.99 -3.10 21.74
CA GLN A 295 -10.66 -2.05 22.51
C GLN A 295 -12.19 -2.25 22.50
N ALA A 296 -12.75 -2.68 21.38
CA ALA A 296 -14.17 -3.00 21.24
C ALA A 296 -14.61 -4.12 22.20
N GLN A 297 -13.79 -5.17 22.37
CA GLN A 297 -14.04 -6.22 23.35
C GLN A 297 -14.14 -5.67 24.79
N ALA A 298 -13.14 -4.90 25.22
CA ALA A 298 -13.12 -4.33 26.55
C ALA A 298 -14.30 -3.37 26.79
N PHE A 299 -14.66 -2.58 25.77
CA PHE A 299 -15.81 -1.69 25.81
C PHE A 299 -17.13 -2.46 25.97
N THR A 300 -17.36 -3.51 25.18
CA THR A 300 -18.57 -4.33 25.26
C THR A 300 -18.79 -4.90 26.66
N PHE A 301 -17.75 -5.44 27.29
CA PHE A 301 -17.87 -5.99 28.64
C PHE A 301 -18.01 -4.91 29.72
N LEU A 302 -17.38 -3.75 29.55
CA LEU A 302 -17.58 -2.58 30.42
C LEU A 302 -19.06 -2.17 30.42
N VAL A 303 -19.67 -2.01 29.25
CA VAL A 303 -21.09 -1.62 29.11
C VAL A 303 -22.00 -2.65 29.74
N ARG A 304 -21.79 -3.94 29.44
CA ARG A 304 -22.58 -5.04 29.99
C ARG A 304 -22.55 -5.03 31.51
N ASP A 305 -21.37 -5.00 32.10
CA ASP A 305 -21.21 -5.14 33.54
C ASP A 305 -21.69 -3.88 34.28
N GLN A 306 -21.55 -2.70 33.68
CA GLN A 306 -22.12 -1.46 34.20
C GLN A 306 -23.66 -1.53 34.24
N ARG A 307 -24.31 -2.07 33.20
CA ARG A 307 -25.78 -2.28 33.19
C ARG A 307 -26.24 -3.31 34.22
N LEU A 308 -25.38 -4.26 34.59
CA LEU A 308 -25.60 -5.19 35.69
C LEU A 308 -25.36 -4.57 37.08
N GLY A 309 -25.05 -3.27 37.16
CA GLY A 309 -24.85 -2.53 38.41
C GLY A 309 -23.40 -2.45 38.88
N THR A 310 -22.42 -2.89 38.08
CA THR A 310 -21.00 -2.81 38.45
C THR A 310 -20.50 -1.38 38.35
N ASN A 311 -19.85 -0.88 39.40
CA ASN A 311 -19.13 0.40 39.33
C ASN A 311 -17.77 0.21 38.63
N VAL A 312 -17.76 0.36 37.31
CA VAL A 312 -16.59 0.09 36.45
C VAL A 312 -15.36 0.95 36.78
N SER A 313 -15.54 2.13 37.40
CA SER A 313 -14.44 3.02 37.78
C SER A 313 -13.70 2.61 39.06
N SER A 314 -14.32 1.78 39.92
CA SER A 314 -13.72 1.32 41.17
C SER A 314 -13.54 -0.20 41.22
N ALA A 315 -13.89 -0.91 40.14
CA ALA A 315 -13.75 -2.35 40.06
C ALA A 315 -12.27 -2.74 39.91
N GLN A 316 -11.71 -3.31 40.96
CA GLN A 316 -10.35 -3.83 40.96
C GLN A 316 -10.32 -5.23 40.32
N GLY A 317 -9.37 -5.44 39.41
CA GLY A 317 -9.08 -6.74 38.82
C GLY A 317 -8.13 -7.58 39.68
N PRO A 318 -7.89 -8.85 39.32
CA PRO A 318 -7.08 -9.78 40.13
C PRO A 318 -5.62 -9.35 40.35
N THR A 319 -5.06 -8.53 39.45
CA THR A 319 -3.66 -8.05 39.53
C THR A 319 -3.51 -6.80 40.40
N GLY A 320 -4.61 -6.28 40.95
CA GLY A 320 -4.64 -5.02 41.67
C GLY A 320 -4.86 -3.78 40.78
N LEU A 321 -4.71 -3.90 39.46
CA LEU A 321 -5.11 -2.88 38.48
C LEU A 321 -6.62 -2.81 38.33
N GLY A 322 -7.15 -1.71 37.79
CA GLY A 322 -8.57 -1.60 37.48
C GLY A 322 -8.99 -2.58 36.38
N LYS A 323 -10.11 -3.28 36.58
CA LYS A 323 -10.59 -4.33 35.67
C LYS A 323 -11.01 -3.76 34.31
N TYR A 324 -11.70 -2.62 34.30
CA TYR A 324 -12.23 -2.00 33.09
C TYR A 324 -11.48 -0.73 32.69
N LEU A 325 -11.03 0.05 33.68
CA LEU A 325 -10.35 1.33 33.48
C LEU A 325 -9.05 1.35 34.28
N MET A 326 -7.98 1.85 33.67
CA MET A 326 -6.69 2.05 34.31
C MET A 326 -6.02 3.31 33.76
N ARG A 327 -4.78 3.59 34.17
CA ARG A 327 -3.99 4.69 33.63
C ARG A 327 -2.97 4.19 32.63
N SER A 328 -2.77 4.95 31.55
CA SER A 328 -1.59 4.84 30.69
C SER A 328 -0.30 5.19 31.49
N PRO A 329 0.89 4.94 30.94
CA PRO A 329 2.15 5.39 31.53
C PRO A 329 2.24 6.91 31.74
N THR A 330 1.48 7.70 30.98
CA THR A 330 1.44 9.18 31.04
C THR A 330 0.22 9.73 31.79
N GLY A 331 -0.66 8.86 32.28
CA GLY A 331 -1.73 9.20 33.22
C GLY A 331 -3.14 9.31 32.64
N GLU A 332 -3.32 9.20 31.33
CA GLU A 332 -4.64 9.16 30.68
C GLU A 332 -5.45 7.94 31.13
N ILE A 333 -6.78 8.09 31.22
CA ILE A 333 -7.69 6.98 31.49
C ILE A 333 -7.87 6.14 30.22
N VAL A 334 -7.59 4.85 30.33
CA VAL A 334 -7.60 3.87 29.22
C VAL A 334 -8.36 2.61 29.63
N LEU A 335 -8.76 1.78 28.66
CA LEU A 335 -9.35 0.47 28.94
C LEU A 335 -8.32 -0.48 29.58
N GLY A 336 -8.78 -1.27 30.56
CA GLY A 336 -7.96 -2.22 31.33
C GLY A 336 -7.77 -3.58 30.66
N GLY A 337 -6.99 -4.45 31.30
CA GLY A 337 -6.64 -5.76 30.76
C GLY A 337 -5.56 -5.69 29.68
N GLU A 338 -5.45 -6.73 28.84
CA GLU A 338 -4.39 -6.80 27.83
C GLU A 338 -4.48 -5.70 26.76
N THR A 339 -5.67 -5.11 26.56
CA THR A 339 -5.86 -4.00 25.63
C THR A 339 -5.20 -2.71 26.10
N MET A 340 -4.59 -2.67 27.30
CA MET A 340 -3.77 -1.54 27.74
C MET A 340 -2.68 -1.18 26.72
N ARG A 341 -2.21 -2.14 25.92
CA ARG A 341 -1.21 -1.93 24.85
C ARG A 341 -1.75 -1.14 23.63
N PHE A 342 -3.07 -1.05 23.50
CA PHE A 342 -3.76 -0.44 22.35
C PHE A 342 -4.47 0.86 22.71
N TRP A 343 -4.01 1.54 23.77
CA TRP A 343 -4.62 2.77 24.27
C TRP A 343 -4.50 3.96 23.30
N ASP A 344 -3.55 3.90 22.35
CA ASP A 344 -3.35 4.85 21.27
C ASP A 344 -4.48 4.84 20.22
N LEU A 345 -5.34 3.82 20.23
CA LEU A 345 -6.46 3.73 19.29
C LEU A 345 -7.33 4.99 19.38
N ARG A 346 -7.59 5.55 18.20
CA ARG A 346 -8.65 6.55 17.97
C ARG A 346 -9.65 5.94 17.00
N ALA A 347 -10.93 5.98 17.35
CA ALA A 347 -11.99 5.50 16.47
C ALA A 347 -13.27 6.34 16.64
N PRO A 348 -14.03 6.60 15.57
CA PRO A 348 -15.20 7.49 15.62
C PRO A 348 -16.28 7.02 16.60
N TRP A 349 -16.37 5.71 16.86
CA TRP A 349 -17.30 5.14 17.83
C TRP A 349 -16.85 5.30 19.29
N LEU A 350 -15.56 5.57 19.56
CA LEU A 350 -15.00 5.69 20.92
C LEU A 350 -14.71 7.14 21.31
N GLU A 351 -14.30 7.98 20.36
CA GLU A 351 -13.92 9.37 20.60
C GLU A 351 -14.96 10.25 21.32
N PRO A 352 -16.28 10.09 21.10
CA PRO A 352 -17.29 10.85 21.86
C PRO A 352 -17.17 10.68 23.39
N LEU A 353 -16.63 9.54 23.84
CA LEU A 353 -16.46 9.17 25.25
C LEU A 353 -15.09 9.61 25.82
N ARG A 354 -14.25 10.27 25.02
CA ARG A 354 -12.94 10.78 25.42
C ARG A 354 -13.03 12.25 25.87
N SER A 355 -12.04 12.67 26.65
CA SER A 355 -11.77 14.01 27.14
C SER A 355 -10.27 14.30 27.04
N ALA A 356 -9.83 15.49 27.49
CA ALA A 356 -8.40 15.83 27.55
C ALA A 356 -7.56 14.86 28.40
N ASN A 357 -8.18 14.13 29.33
CA ASN A 357 -7.50 13.17 30.23
C ASN A 357 -7.72 11.70 29.84
N GLY A 358 -8.08 11.42 28.59
CA GLY A 358 -8.47 10.07 28.13
C GLY A 358 -9.97 9.82 28.31
N LEU A 359 -10.36 8.57 28.54
CA LEU A 359 -11.78 8.19 28.68
C LEU A 359 -12.44 8.90 29.87
N ASP A 360 -13.60 9.53 29.62
CA ASP A 360 -14.35 10.26 30.63
C ASP A 360 -15.33 9.33 31.35
N VAL A 361 -15.07 9.08 32.64
CA VAL A 361 -15.89 8.21 33.50
C VAL A 361 -17.35 8.68 33.57
N ARG A 362 -17.61 9.99 33.51
CA ARG A 362 -18.98 10.51 33.53
C ARG A 362 -19.70 10.14 32.22
N LYS A 363 -19.06 10.37 31.08
CA LYS A 363 -19.61 10.00 29.76
C LYS A 363 -19.82 8.50 29.64
N LEU A 364 -18.90 7.69 30.15
CA LEU A 364 -19.06 6.23 30.18
C LEU A 364 -20.31 5.79 30.98
N LYS A 365 -20.73 6.58 31.98
CA LYS A 365 -21.93 6.28 32.78
C LYS A 365 -23.22 6.77 32.13
N THR A 366 -23.20 7.89 31.41
CA THR A 366 -24.43 8.58 30.99
C THR A 366 -24.63 8.68 29.48
N ASP A 367 -23.56 8.61 28.69
CA ASP A 367 -23.58 9.09 27.30
C ASP A 367 -23.35 7.97 26.27
N ILE A 368 -23.16 6.72 26.72
CA ILE A 368 -23.00 5.57 25.82
C ILE A 368 -24.28 5.37 25.01
N GLN A 369 -24.14 5.36 23.69
CA GLN A 369 -25.24 5.22 22.75
C GLN A 369 -25.39 3.78 22.25
N PRO A 370 -26.63 3.32 21.95
CA PRO A 370 -26.85 1.97 21.41
C PRO A 370 -26.08 1.67 20.11
N TRP A 371 -25.79 2.69 19.28
CA TRP A 371 -25.02 2.49 18.05
C TRP A 371 -23.53 2.22 18.35
N GLN A 372 -22.96 2.78 19.42
CA GLN A 372 -21.59 2.49 19.87
C GLN A 372 -21.51 1.06 20.38
N GLU A 373 -22.52 0.60 21.12
CA GLU A 373 -22.62 -0.78 21.60
C GLU A 373 -22.69 -1.78 20.45
N ARG A 374 -23.53 -1.52 19.43
CA ARG A 374 -23.61 -2.35 18.23
C ARG A 374 -22.26 -2.39 17.50
N ARG A 375 -21.64 -1.23 17.29
CA ARG A 375 -20.36 -1.11 16.59
C ARG A 375 -19.24 -1.86 17.33
N ALA A 376 -19.18 -1.75 18.66
CA ALA A 376 -18.18 -2.47 19.46
C ALA A 376 -18.44 -3.98 19.51
N ALA A 377 -19.70 -4.42 19.60
CA ALA A 377 -20.04 -5.84 19.54
C ALA A 377 -19.67 -6.44 18.16
N GLU A 378 -19.97 -5.71 17.09
CA GLU A 378 -19.59 -6.08 15.72
C GLU A 378 -18.07 -6.21 15.58
N TYR A 379 -17.32 -5.20 16.00
CA TYR A 379 -15.86 -5.18 15.84
C TYR A 379 -15.14 -6.18 16.74
N MET A 380 -15.66 -6.45 17.94
CA MET A 380 -15.14 -7.52 18.79
C MET A 380 -15.26 -8.89 18.11
N THR A 381 -16.37 -9.13 17.40
CA THR A 381 -16.66 -10.43 16.77
C THR A 381 -16.05 -10.58 15.39
N HIS A 382 -15.57 -9.48 14.79
CA HIS A 382 -14.86 -9.45 13.50
C HIS A 382 -13.38 -9.09 13.65
N ALA A 383 -12.77 -9.40 14.79
CA ALA A 383 -11.34 -9.23 15.00
C ALA A 383 -10.52 -9.90 13.87
N PRO A 384 -9.40 -9.32 13.41
CA PRO A 384 -8.67 -9.80 12.23
C PRO A 384 -7.82 -11.05 12.50
N LEU A 385 -8.44 -12.09 13.06
CA LEU A 385 -7.87 -13.41 13.32
C LEU A 385 -8.65 -14.48 12.55
N GLY A 386 -7.91 -15.37 11.92
CA GLY A 386 -8.46 -16.54 11.26
C GLY A 386 -7.35 -17.42 10.70
N SER A 387 -7.70 -18.65 10.33
CA SER A 387 -6.78 -19.62 9.75
C SER A 387 -6.56 -19.39 8.25
N LEU A 388 -5.53 -20.04 7.69
CA LEU A 388 -5.23 -19.97 6.26
C LEU A 388 -6.37 -20.54 5.38
N ASN A 389 -7.14 -21.50 5.88
CA ASN A 389 -8.34 -22.05 5.23
C ASN A 389 -9.62 -21.26 5.57
N SER A 390 -9.47 -20.02 6.04
CA SER A 390 -10.53 -19.05 6.30
C SER A 390 -11.49 -19.38 7.44
N VAL A 391 -11.05 -20.14 8.45
CA VAL A 391 -11.82 -20.32 9.69
C VAL A 391 -11.57 -19.11 10.58
N GLY A 392 -12.60 -18.29 10.79
CA GLY A 392 -12.53 -17.07 11.59
C GLY A 392 -12.46 -17.36 13.08
N GLY A 393 -11.70 -16.54 13.81
CA GLY A 393 -11.54 -16.65 15.25
C GLY A 393 -10.12 -17.04 15.67
N VAL A 394 -9.99 -17.51 16.90
CA VAL A 394 -8.69 -17.92 17.48
C VAL A 394 -8.24 -19.26 16.90
N ALA A 395 -6.95 -19.60 17.07
CA ALA A 395 -6.38 -20.84 16.51
C ALA A 395 -7.03 -22.14 17.04
N THR A 396 -7.74 -22.09 18.17
CA THR A 396 -8.47 -23.22 18.76
C THR A 396 -9.97 -23.21 18.43
N GLU A 397 -10.43 -22.28 17.58
CA GLU A 397 -11.83 -22.18 17.19
C GLU A 397 -12.23 -23.38 16.33
N VAL A 398 -13.47 -23.85 16.50
CA VAL A 398 -14.01 -24.92 15.65
C VAL A 398 -14.40 -24.38 14.27
N ASN A 399 -14.48 -25.27 13.27
CA ASN A 399 -14.94 -24.88 11.93
C ASN A 399 -16.41 -24.43 11.97
N ALA A 400 -16.65 -23.12 11.97
CA ALA A 400 -17.99 -22.54 12.01
C ALA A 400 -18.12 -21.28 11.14
N ILE A 401 -17.22 -20.31 11.32
CA ILE A 401 -17.30 -19.02 10.64
C ILE A 401 -16.26 -18.96 9.52
N ASN A 402 -16.70 -18.65 8.30
CA ASN A 402 -15.79 -18.43 7.16
C ASN A 402 -15.40 -16.95 7.11
N TYR A 403 -14.27 -16.58 7.73
CA TYR A 403 -13.84 -15.19 7.83
C TYR A 403 -12.32 -15.08 8.02
N VAL A 404 -11.68 -14.24 7.19
CA VAL A 404 -10.38 -13.64 7.46
C VAL A 404 -10.48 -12.20 6.99
N SER A 405 -10.11 -11.27 7.88
CA SER A 405 -10.20 -9.84 7.57
C SER A 405 -9.41 -9.46 6.31
N PRO A 406 -9.94 -8.57 5.46
CA PRO A 406 -9.16 -7.94 4.38
C PRO A 406 -7.85 -7.33 4.86
N ARG A 407 -7.80 -6.79 6.09
CA ARG A 407 -6.57 -6.24 6.67
C ARG A 407 -5.48 -7.30 6.82
N SER A 408 -5.84 -8.52 7.24
CA SER A 408 -4.89 -9.63 7.37
C SER A 408 -4.38 -10.08 6.00
N TRP A 409 -5.26 -10.18 5.00
CA TRP A 409 -4.87 -10.50 3.62
C TRP A 409 -3.93 -9.45 3.02
N LEU A 410 -4.30 -8.17 3.14
CA LEU A 410 -3.51 -7.06 2.60
C LEU A 410 -2.16 -6.94 3.32
N ALA A 411 -2.14 -6.95 4.66
CA ALA A 411 -0.90 -6.83 5.42
C ALA A 411 0.05 -8.02 5.15
N CYS A 412 -0.47 -9.25 5.17
CA CYS A 412 0.35 -10.45 4.93
C CYS A 412 0.93 -10.45 3.50
N SER A 413 0.09 -10.24 2.49
CA SER A 413 0.53 -10.24 1.09
C SER A 413 1.57 -9.15 0.82
N HIS A 414 1.33 -7.91 1.26
CA HIS A 414 2.25 -6.80 1.03
C HIS A 414 3.55 -6.94 1.82
N PHE A 415 3.53 -7.54 3.02
CA PHE A 415 4.75 -7.85 3.75
C PHE A 415 5.61 -8.87 3.00
N CYS A 416 5.01 -9.98 2.54
CA CYS A 416 5.72 -10.99 1.77
C CYS A 416 6.31 -10.41 0.47
N LEU A 417 5.54 -9.60 -0.25
CA LEU A 417 6.02 -8.89 -1.43
C LEU A 417 7.18 -7.97 -1.04
N GLY A 418 7.00 -7.10 -0.04
CA GLY A 418 8.03 -6.16 0.43
C GLY A 418 9.36 -6.84 0.78
N PHE A 419 9.30 -8.00 1.44
CA PHE A 419 10.46 -8.82 1.73
C PHE A 419 11.15 -9.34 0.45
N PHE A 420 10.42 -9.95 -0.47
CA PHE A 420 11.03 -10.47 -1.70
C PHE A 420 11.56 -9.35 -2.61
N PHE A 421 10.90 -8.19 -2.66
CA PHE A 421 11.41 -7.01 -3.34
C PHE A 421 12.71 -6.49 -2.71
N PHE A 422 12.85 -6.58 -1.38
CA PHE A 422 14.11 -6.25 -0.69
C PHE A 422 15.24 -7.24 -1.06
N VAL A 423 14.94 -8.54 -1.04
CA VAL A 423 15.90 -9.57 -1.45
C VAL A 423 16.33 -9.33 -2.91
N ALA A 424 15.39 -9.02 -3.80
CA ALA A 424 15.67 -8.69 -5.19
C ALA A 424 16.51 -7.41 -5.34
N HIS A 425 16.26 -6.39 -4.50
CA HIS A 425 17.09 -5.19 -4.43
C HIS A 425 18.54 -5.54 -4.10
N LEU A 426 18.79 -6.34 -3.06
CA LEU A 426 20.14 -6.76 -2.68
C LEU A 426 20.83 -7.53 -3.80
N PHE A 427 20.11 -8.46 -4.42
CA PHE A 427 20.61 -9.26 -5.54
C PHE A 427 21.03 -8.38 -6.72
N HIS A 428 20.12 -7.54 -7.23
CA HIS A 428 20.39 -6.73 -8.41
C HIS A 428 21.36 -5.56 -8.15
N ALA A 429 21.33 -4.95 -6.96
CA ALA A 429 22.29 -3.91 -6.61
C ALA A 429 23.72 -4.46 -6.51
N GLY A 430 23.89 -5.62 -5.87
CA GLY A 430 25.17 -6.32 -5.78
C GLY A 430 25.68 -6.74 -7.16
N ARG A 431 24.82 -7.37 -7.96
CA ARG A 431 25.16 -7.81 -9.33
C ARG A 431 25.49 -6.62 -10.25
N ALA A 432 24.71 -5.54 -10.22
CA ALA A 432 24.97 -4.36 -11.02
C ALA A 432 26.32 -3.71 -10.68
N ARG A 433 26.69 -3.69 -9.39
CA ARG A 433 28.01 -3.19 -8.95
C ARG A 433 29.14 -4.09 -9.43
N ALA A 434 29.01 -5.41 -9.27
CA ALA A 434 30.01 -6.37 -9.75
C ALA A 434 30.18 -6.31 -11.27
N ALA A 435 29.09 -6.18 -12.02
CA ALA A 435 29.10 -6.07 -13.48
C ALA A 435 29.71 -4.75 -13.95
N ALA A 436 29.43 -3.64 -13.26
CA ALA A 436 30.06 -2.36 -13.55
C ALA A 436 31.57 -2.36 -13.29
N ALA A 437 32.03 -3.17 -12.34
CA ALA A 437 33.44 -3.36 -12.01
C ALA A 437 34.12 -4.52 -12.77
N GLY A 438 33.35 -5.31 -13.54
CA GLY A 438 33.87 -6.32 -14.48
C GLY A 438 34.24 -7.68 -13.88
N PHE A 439 33.66 -8.06 -12.74
CA PHE A 439 33.97 -9.35 -12.08
C PHE A 439 32.72 -10.19 -11.74
N GLU A 440 31.56 -9.89 -12.33
CA GLU A 440 30.29 -10.59 -12.08
C GLU A 440 30.30 -12.07 -12.51
N LYS A 441 31.26 -12.45 -13.37
CA LYS A 441 31.43 -13.81 -13.90
C LYS A 441 32.49 -14.64 -13.16
N GLY A 442 33.10 -14.08 -12.11
CA GLY A 442 34.12 -14.75 -11.30
C GLY A 442 35.44 -13.98 -11.25
N ILE A 443 36.34 -14.49 -10.41
CA ILE A 443 37.66 -13.92 -10.19
C ILE A 443 38.58 -14.29 -11.36
N PRO A 444 39.29 -13.32 -11.97
CA PRO A 444 40.30 -13.63 -12.98
C PRO A 444 41.46 -14.41 -12.34
N ARG A 445 41.77 -15.59 -12.88
CA ARG A 445 42.80 -16.49 -12.32
C ARG A 445 44.21 -15.87 -12.33
N GLU A 446 44.48 -14.98 -13.27
CA GLU A 446 45.79 -14.33 -13.44
C GLU A 446 45.94 -13.05 -12.60
N SER A 447 44.83 -12.51 -12.07
CA SER A 447 44.82 -11.24 -11.35
C SER A 447 43.89 -11.29 -10.14
N GLU A 448 43.97 -12.38 -9.36
CA GLU A 448 43.20 -12.53 -8.12
C GLU A 448 43.59 -11.43 -7.12
N PRO A 449 42.70 -10.49 -6.76
CA PRO A 449 43.08 -9.31 -5.98
C PRO A 449 43.69 -9.63 -4.61
N VAL A 450 43.23 -10.70 -3.97
CA VAL A 450 43.68 -11.11 -2.62
C VAL A 450 45.16 -11.49 -2.62
N LEU A 451 45.69 -12.05 -3.72
CA LEU A 451 47.11 -12.41 -3.84
C LEU A 451 48.05 -11.20 -3.89
N PHE A 452 47.53 -10.01 -4.17
CA PHE A 452 48.30 -8.76 -4.17
C PHE A 452 48.16 -7.98 -2.85
N MET A 453 47.39 -8.49 -1.89
CA MET A 453 47.25 -7.90 -0.55
C MET A 453 48.29 -8.52 0.39
N PRO A 454 48.81 -7.77 1.38
CA PRO A 454 49.63 -8.35 2.43
C PRO A 454 48.81 -9.40 3.22
N PRO A 455 49.45 -10.49 3.71
CA PRO A 455 48.83 -11.37 4.68
C PRO A 455 48.31 -10.59 5.90
N LEU A 456 47.21 -11.06 6.48
CA LEU A 456 46.65 -10.44 7.68
C LEU A 456 47.51 -10.72 8.91
N ASP A 457 48.21 -11.85 8.94
CA ASP A 457 49.05 -12.35 10.02
C ASP A 457 50.38 -12.95 9.53
#